data_AF-A0AAT9TZ70-F1
#
_entry.id   AF-A0AAT9TZ70-F1
#
_cell.length_a   1.000
_cell.length_b   1.000
_cell.length_c   1.000
_cell.angle_alpha   90.00
_cell.angle_beta   90.00
_cell.angle_gamma   90.00
#
_symmetry.space_group_name_H-M   'P 1'
#
loop_
_entity.id
_entity.type
_entity.pdbx_description
1 polymer ?
#
loop_
_entity_poly.entity_id
_entity_poly.type
_entity_poly.pdbx_seq_one_letter_code
_entity_poly.pdbx_strand_id
1 'polypeptide(L)'
;MLYIQLLFAVGLLSAHLASSANIEDALAACGKTFGVDAGTALLNAKDPAFLEKNKCYLACVIEKRDGFKADGSIDKEKDKQLLQEEEKLTENLKKKYLKATDDCDGSAKADKCETAYEYIKCKETKVAGN
;
A
#
# COMPACT_ATOMS: atom_id res chain seq x y z
N MET A 1 -17.04 -14.41 37.39
CA MET A 1 -17.52 -14.43 35.98
C MET A 1 -17.46 -13.08 35.26
N LEU A 2 -17.38 -11.92 35.95
CA LEU A 2 -17.20 -10.60 35.29
C LEU A 2 -15.79 -10.36 34.69
N TYR A 3 -14.76 -10.99 35.25
CA TYR A 3 -13.36 -10.72 34.87
C TYR A 3 -13.00 -11.24 33.47
N ILE A 4 -13.62 -12.36 33.05
CA ILE A 4 -13.39 -12.96 31.74
C ILE A 4 -14.02 -12.10 30.64
N GLN A 5 -15.19 -11.49 30.88
CA GLN A 5 -15.85 -10.60 29.91
C GLN A 5 -15.09 -9.28 29.68
N LEU A 6 -14.41 -8.75 30.71
CA LEU A 6 -13.56 -7.57 30.59
C LEU A 6 -12.29 -7.82 29.76
N LEU A 7 -11.71 -9.02 29.84
CA LEU A 7 -10.53 -9.38 29.03
C LEU A 7 -10.85 -9.51 27.54
N PHE A 8 -12.06 -9.98 27.19
CA PHE A 8 -12.49 -10.03 25.79
C PHE A 8 -12.73 -8.63 25.21
N ALA A 9 -13.22 -7.66 26.00
CA ALA A 9 -13.45 -6.30 25.53
C ALA A 9 -12.12 -5.53 25.26
N VAL A 10 -11.08 -5.77 26.07
CA VAL A 10 -9.75 -5.16 25.86
C VAL A 10 -9.00 -5.81 24.69
N GLY A 11 -9.16 -7.13 24.50
CA GLY A 11 -8.58 -7.85 23.36
C GLY A 11 -9.16 -7.42 22.01
N LEU A 12 -10.47 -7.16 21.93
CA LEU A 12 -11.13 -6.74 20.69
C LEU A 12 -10.84 -5.28 20.31
N LEU A 13 -10.56 -4.39 21.28
CA LEU A 13 -10.18 -3.00 20.96
C LEU A 13 -8.78 -2.89 20.33
N SER A 14 -7.89 -3.83 20.64
CA SER A 14 -6.49 -3.81 20.16
C SER A 14 -6.37 -4.11 18.67
N ALA A 15 -7.34 -4.82 18.09
CA ALA A 15 -7.33 -5.18 16.67
C ALA A 15 -7.80 -4.04 15.74
N HIS A 16 -8.60 -3.09 16.26
CA HIS A 16 -9.07 -1.96 15.45
C HIS A 16 -8.05 -0.83 15.28
N LEU A 17 -7.02 -0.76 16.14
CA LEU A 17 -6.00 0.29 16.08
C LEU A 17 -4.89 0.05 15.04
N ALA A 18 -4.83 -1.14 14.43
CA ALA A 18 -3.78 -1.49 13.47
C ALA A 18 -4.10 -1.04 12.02
N SER A 19 -5.35 -0.71 11.71
CA SER A 19 -5.77 -0.46 10.31
C SER A 19 -5.39 0.92 9.79
N SER A 20 -5.18 1.90 10.68
CA SER A 20 -4.82 3.29 10.36
C SER A 20 -3.43 3.67 10.89
N ALA A 21 -2.47 2.74 10.85
CA ALA A 21 -1.07 3.15 10.77
C ALA A 21 -0.96 3.96 9.47
N ASN A 22 -1.02 5.29 9.58
CA ASN A 22 -1.37 6.20 8.50
C ASN A 22 -0.41 5.97 7.33
N ILE A 23 -0.89 6.08 6.10
CA ILE A 23 -0.02 6.01 4.91
C ILE A 23 1.22 6.91 5.10
N GLU A 24 1.08 8.05 5.78
CA GLU A 24 2.16 8.95 6.18
C GLU A 24 3.20 8.32 7.11
N ASP A 25 2.79 7.54 8.10
CA ASP A 25 3.71 6.80 8.99
C ASP A 25 4.48 5.73 8.22
N ALA A 26 3.81 5.02 7.31
CA ALA A 26 4.45 4.05 6.42
C ALA A 26 5.45 4.74 5.47
N LEU A 27 5.04 5.84 4.83
CA LEU A 27 5.88 6.64 3.94
C LEU A 27 7.12 7.19 4.67
N ALA A 28 6.96 7.70 5.91
CA ALA A 28 8.04 8.23 6.72
C ALA A 28 9.01 7.13 7.19
N ALA A 29 8.49 6.02 7.70
CA ALA A 29 9.30 4.89 8.16
C ALA A 29 10.12 4.30 7.01
N CYS A 30 9.49 4.04 5.87
CA CYS A 30 10.16 3.51 4.69
C CYS A 30 11.12 4.54 4.08
N GLY A 31 10.77 5.82 4.09
CA GLY A 31 11.64 6.89 3.58
C GLY A 31 12.95 6.97 4.35
N LYS A 32 12.87 6.83 5.69
CA LYS A 32 14.05 6.75 6.56
C LYS A 32 14.91 5.51 6.26
N THR A 33 14.29 4.34 6.04
CA THR A 33 15.03 3.10 5.76
C THR A 33 15.78 3.15 4.42
N PHE A 34 15.14 3.68 3.38
CA PHE A 34 15.70 3.66 2.02
C PHE A 34 16.38 4.96 1.59
N GLY A 35 16.34 6.00 2.43
CA GLY A 35 16.85 7.33 2.09
C GLY A 35 16.10 7.94 0.90
N VAL A 36 14.77 7.79 0.89
CA VAL A 36 13.88 8.22 -0.19
C VAL A 36 12.89 9.24 0.37
N ASP A 37 12.78 10.39 -0.28
CA ASP A 37 11.71 11.35 0.01
C ASP A 37 10.40 10.84 -0.61
N ALA A 38 9.36 10.72 0.21
CA ALA A 38 8.08 10.11 -0.16
C ALA A 38 7.41 10.77 -1.38
N GLY A 39 7.56 12.09 -1.55
CA GLY A 39 7.00 12.79 -2.69
C GLY A 39 7.67 12.41 -4.01
N THR A 40 8.96 12.08 -3.97
CA THR A 40 9.76 11.83 -5.19
C THR A 40 9.60 10.42 -5.77
N ALA A 41 9.23 9.42 -4.96
CA ALA A 41 9.13 8.03 -5.43
C ALA A 41 7.86 7.75 -6.24
N LEU A 42 6.70 8.26 -5.78
CA LEU A 42 5.43 8.10 -6.50
C LEU A 42 5.41 8.87 -7.82
N LEU A 43 5.95 10.10 -7.83
CA LEU A 43 5.99 10.96 -9.01
C LEU A 43 6.87 10.41 -10.14
N ASN A 44 7.88 9.59 -9.81
CA ASN A 44 8.85 9.04 -10.77
C ASN A 44 8.66 7.54 -11.06
N ALA A 45 7.54 6.92 -10.66
CA ALA A 45 7.30 5.49 -10.93
C ALA A 45 7.25 5.14 -12.43
N LYS A 46 7.15 6.15 -13.31
CA LYS A 46 7.23 6.03 -14.77
C LYS A 46 8.65 6.17 -15.34
N ASP A 47 9.63 6.56 -14.52
CA ASP A 47 11.01 6.78 -14.93
C ASP A 47 11.72 5.43 -15.19
N PRO A 48 12.31 5.20 -16.37
CA PRO A 48 13.15 4.02 -16.60
C PRO A 48 14.41 3.97 -15.73
N ALA A 49 14.86 5.09 -15.13
CA ALA A 49 15.95 5.17 -14.18
C ALA A 49 15.51 4.90 -12.72
N PHE A 50 14.34 4.28 -12.52
CA PHE A 50 13.83 3.98 -11.20
C PHE A 50 14.74 3.00 -10.46
N LEU A 51 15.54 3.56 -9.55
CA LEU A 51 16.55 2.84 -8.79
C LEU A 51 15.92 1.72 -7.96
N GLU A 52 16.65 0.63 -7.79
CA GLU A 52 16.23 -0.53 -6.98
C GLU A 52 15.75 -0.15 -5.58
N LYS A 53 16.46 0.80 -4.94
CA LYS A 53 16.06 1.34 -3.64
C LYS A 53 14.66 1.97 -3.63
N ASN A 54 14.22 2.55 -4.74
CA ASN A 54 12.90 3.16 -4.85
C ASN A 54 11.81 2.09 -5.05
N LYS A 55 12.14 0.97 -5.73
CA LYS A 55 11.25 -0.20 -5.83
C LYS A 55 11.01 -0.81 -4.46
N CYS A 56 12.09 -1.01 -3.70
CA CYS A 56 11.98 -1.55 -2.35
C CYS A 56 11.36 -0.56 -1.37
N TYR A 57 11.48 0.75 -1.59
CA TYR A 57 10.69 1.75 -0.86
C TYR A 57 9.18 1.52 -1.06
N LEU A 58 8.72 1.33 -2.31
CA LEU A 58 7.30 1.03 -2.59
C LEU A 58 6.86 -0.27 -1.91
N ALA A 59 7.68 -1.32 -1.99
CA ALA A 59 7.39 -2.58 -1.33
C ALA A 59 7.27 -2.42 0.19
N CYS A 60 8.16 -1.65 0.82
CA CYS A 60 8.08 -1.37 2.25
C CYS A 60 6.76 -0.69 2.64
N VAL A 61 6.31 0.29 1.84
CA VAL A 61 5.04 0.98 2.10
C VAL A 61 3.85 0.03 1.99
N ILE A 62 3.83 -0.84 0.98
CA ILE A 62 2.79 -1.85 0.80
C ILE A 62 2.82 -2.85 1.95
N GLU A 63 3.99 -3.33 2.36
CA GLU A 63 4.16 -4.29 3.45
C GLU A 63 3.73 -3.73 4.80
N LYS A 64 4.03 -2.46 5.08
CA LYS A 64 3.57 -1.77 6.31
C LYS A 64 2.06 -1.61 6.41
N ARG A 65 1.35 -1.77 5.30
CA ARG A 65 -0.12 -1.69 5.21
C ARG A 65 -0.76 -3.06 4.98
N ASP A 66 0.00 -4.14 5.19
CA ASP A 66 -0.40 -5.52 4.97
C ASP A 66 -0.89 -5.80 3.54
N GLY A 67 -0.36 -5.08 2.55
CA GLY A 67 -0.79 -5.16 1.16
C GLY A 67 -0.19 -6.32 0.35
N PHE A 68 0.63 -7.18 0.98
CA PHE A 68 1.17 -8.38 0.36
C PHE A 68 0.56 -9.64 0.96
N LYS A 69 0.28 -10.63 0.12
CA LYS A 69 0.02 -12.00 0.53
C LYS A 69 1.32 -12.72 0.89
N ALA A 70 1.18 -13.89 1.51
CA ALA A 70 2.32 -14.71 1.93
C ALA A 70 3.23 -15.15 0.78
N ASP A 71 2.68 -15.27 -0.44
CA ASP A 71 3.43 -15.63 -1.66
C ASP A 71 4.15 -14.43 -2.31
N GLY A 72 4.05 -13.24 -1.72
CA GLY A 72 4.63 -12.01 -2.26
C GLY A 72 3.79 -11.33 -3.34
N SER A 73 2.63 -11.87 -3.71
CA SER A 73 1.65 -11.19 -4.57
C SER A 73 0.91 -10.09 -3.80
N ILE A 74 0.31 -9.14 -4.52
CA ILE A 74 -0.50 -8.06 -3.95
C ILE A 74 -1.84 -8.58 -3.44
N ASP A 75 -2.20 -8.19 -2.23
CA ASP A 75 -3.56 -8.31 -1.73
C ASP A 75 -4.43 -7.19 -2.30
N LYS A 76 -5.04 -7.46 -3.46
CA LYS A 76 -5.91 -6.51 -4.15
C LYS A 76 -7.17 -6.15 -3.35
N GLU A 77 -7.67 -7.05 -2.50
CA GLU A 77 -8.85 -6.77 -1.68
C GLU A 77 -8.48 -5.78 -0.57
N LYS A 78 -7.34 -6.00 0.07
CA LYS A 78 -6.77 -5.05 1.04
C LYS A 78 -6.45 -3.70 0.41
N ASP A 79 -5.84 -3.67 -0.77
CA ASP A 79 -5.55 -2.42 -1.50
C ASP A 79 -6.84 -1.63 -1.81
N LYS A 80 -7.93 -2.30 -2.21
CA LYS A 80 -9.23 -1.64 -2.42
C LYS A 80 -9.80 -1.05 -1.13
N GLN A 81 -9.74 -1.78 -0.02
CA GLN A 81 -10.19 -1.28 1.28
C GLN A 81 -9.41 -0.02 1.69
N LEU A 82 -8.07 -0.08 1.57
CA LEU A 82 -7.18 1.04 1.86
C LEU A 82 -7.45 2.26 0.97
N LEU A 83 -7.82 2.07 -0.30
CA LEU A 83 -8.21 3.15 -1.21
C LEU A 83 -9.56 3.79 -0.82
N GLN A 84 -10.50 3.01 -0.28
CA GLN A 84 -11.79 3.52 0.18
C GLN A 84 -11.63 4.37 1.45
N GLU A 85 -10.76 3.93 2.36
CA GLU A 85 -10.43 4.58 3.62
C GLU A 85 -9.57 5.85 3.46
N GLU A 86 -8.93 6.05 2.31
CA GLU A 86 -8.06 7.22 2.07
C GLU A 86 -8.87 8.52 1.88
N GLU A 87 -8.93 9.35 2.92
CA GLU A 87 -9.70 10.60 2.93
C GLU A 87 -9.13 11.68 2.00
N LYS A 88 -7.84 11.61 1.66
CA LYS A 88 -7.19 12.62 0.80
C LYS A 88 -7.51 12.44 -0.68
N LEU A 89 -8.07 11.29 -1.08
CA LEU A 89 -8.48 11.04 -2.47
C LEU A 89 -9.90 11.52 -2.72
N THR A 90 -10.09 12.29 -3.79
CA THR A 90 -11.44 12.62 -4.28
C THR A 90 -12.16 11.36 -4.74
N GLU A 91 -13.49 11.34 -4.67
CA GLU A 91 -14.31 10.20 -5.13
C GLU A 91 -14.01 9.79 -6.58
N ASN A 92 -13.71 10.76 -7.45
CA ASN A 92 -13.31 10.46 -8.83
C ASN A 92 -11.96 9.73 -8.90
N LEU A 93 -10.97 10.20 -8.13
CA LEU A 93 -9.67 9.53 -8.06
C LEU A 93 -9.78 8.14 -7.43
N LYS A 94 -10.57 7.98 -6.35
CA LYS A 94 -10.85 6.67 -5.76
C LYS A 94 -11.40 5.69 -6.79
N LYS A 95 -12.40 6.09 -7.59
CA LYS A 95 -12.96 5.26 -8.67
C LYS A 95 -11.91 4.86 -9.71
N LYS A 96 -11.04 5.79 -10.12
CA LYS A 96 -9.95 5.50 -11.06
C LYS A 96 -8.94 4.49 -10.49
N TYR A 97 -8.54 4.66 -9.23
CA TYR A 97 -7.61 3.73 -8.57
C TYR A 97 -8.24 2.36 -8.32
N LEU A 98 -9.50 2.29 -7.91
CA LEU A 98 -10.22 1.02 -7.73
C LEU A 98 -10.27 0.22 -9.03
N LYS A 99 -10.60 0.90 -10.15
CA LYS A 99 -10.57 0.27 -11.48
C LYS A 99 -9.16 -0.17 -11.85
N ALA A 100 -8.14 0.66 -11.58
CA ALA A 100 -6.76 0.30 -11.86
C ALA A 100 -6.27 -0.91 -11.05
N THR A 101 -6.72 -1.06 -9.80
CA THR A 101 -6.46 -2.25 -8.96
C THR A 101 -7.03 -3.52 -9.59
N ASP A 102 -8.21 -3.44 -10.22
CA ASP A 102 -8.77 -4.57 -10.98
C ASP A 102 -7.94 -4.90 -12.21
N ASP A 103 -7.58 -3.88 -12.99
CA ASP A 103 -6.91 -4.02 -14.29
C ASP A 103 -5.43 -4.43 -14.18
N CYS A 104 -4.72 -4.05 -13.11
CA CYS A 104 -3.27 -4.24 -12.99
C CYS A 104 -2.90 -5.61 -12.41
N ASP A 105 -1.90 -6.28 -12.99
CA ASP A 105 -1.42 -7.56 -12.48
C ASP A 105 -0.76 -7.41 -11.09
N GLY A 106 -1.22 -8.20 -10.13
CA GLY A 106 -0.70 -8.23 -8.77
C GLY A 106 0.09 -9.50 -8.45
N SER A 107 0.34 -10.37 -9.44
CA SER A 107 1.09 -11.61 -9.23
C SER A 107 2.53 -11.36 -8.77
N ALA A 108 3.05 -12.29 -7.97
CA ALA A 108 4.43 -12.23 -7.48
C ALA A 108 5.42 -12.23 -8.65
N LYS A 109 6.43 -11.37 -8.56
CA LYS A 109 7.54 -11.23 -9.52
C LYS A 109 8.83 -11.81 -8.91
N ALA A 110 9.99 -11.38 -9.43
CA ALA A 110 11.29 -11.84 -8.94
C ALA A 110 11.45 -11.64 -7.42
N ASP A 111 10.94 -10.53 -6.89
CA ASP A 111 10.82 -10.25 -5.47
C ASP A 111 9.66 -9.25 -5.19
N LYS A 112 9.48 -8.89 -3.92
CA LYS A 112 8.46 -7.91 -3.51
C LYS A 112 8.74 -6.50 -4.05
N CYS A 113 10.00 -6.12 -4.27
CA CYS A 113 10.37 -4.81 -4.81
C CYS A 113 9.90 -4.67 -6.26
N GLU A 114 10.18 -5.68 -7.09
CA GLU A 114 9.68 -5.72 -8.47
C GLU A 114 8.15 -5.84 -8.53
N THR A 115 7.56 -6.66 -7.66
CA THR A 115 6.10 -6.79 -7.58
C THR A 115 5.44 -5.44 -7.26
N ALA A 116 5.95 -4.72 -6.25
CA ALA A 116 5.45 -3.39 -5.89
C ALA A 116 5.62 -2.39 -7.04
N TYR A 117 6.81 -2.36 -7.66
CA TYR A 117 7.11 -1.42 -8.73
C TYR A 117 6.19 -1.62 -9.94
N GLU A 118 6.07 -2.84 -10.46
CA GLU A 118 5.23 -3.12 -11.62
C GLU A 118 3.76 -2.81 -11.35
N TYR A 119 3.27 -3.18 -10.17
CA TYR A 119 1.88 -2.93 -9.76
C TYR A 119 1.57 -1.43 -9.65
N ILE A 120 2.39 -0.67 -8.93
CA ILE A 120 2.20 0.78 -8.75
C ILE A 120 2.36 1.52 -10.08
N LYS A 121 3.38 1.19 -10.88
CA LYS A 121 3.58 1.77 -12.22
C LYS A 121 2.37 1.57 -13.11
N CYS A 122 1.78 0.38 -13.10
CA CYS A 122 0.55 0.10 -13.83
C CYS A 122 -0.60 1.00 -13.35
N LYS A 123 -0.83 1.09 -12.02
CA LYS A 123 -1.90 1.93 -11.45
C LYS A 123 -1.75 3.40 -11.84
N GLU A 124 -0.56 3.97 -11.68
CA GLU A 124 -0.25 5.36 -12.03
C GLU A 124 -0.39 5.64 -13.53
N THR A 125 -0.11 4.64 -14.38
CA THR A 125 -0.30 4.76 -15.83
C THR A 125 -1.80 4.79 -16.19
N LYS A 126 -2.60 3.90 -15.59
CA LYS A 126 -4.05 3.81 -15.82
C LYS A 126 -4.79 5.03 -15.28
N VAL A 127 -4.40 5.56 -14.12
CA VAL A 127 -5.03 6.74 -13.52
C VAL A 127 -4.73 8.02 -14.31
N ALA A 128 -3.51 8.17 -14.83
CA ALA A 128 -3.13 9.33 -15.64
C ALA A 128 -3.70 9.32 -17.07
N GLY A 129 -4.02 8.14 -17.60
CA GLY A 129 -4.54 7.96 -18.97
C GLY A 129 -6.08 7.97 -19.10
N ASN A 130 -6.82 8.08 -17.99
CA ASN A 130 -8.29 8.21 -17.96
C ASN A 130 -8.72 9.56 -17.41
#